data_AF-L7LLL3-F1
#
_entry.id   AF-L7LLL3-F1
#
_cell.length_a   1.000
_cell.length_b   1.000
_cell.length_c   1.000
_cell.angle_alpha   90.00
_cell.angle_beta   90.00
_cell.angle_gamma   90.00
#
_symmetry.space_group_name_H-M   'P 1'
#
loop_
_entity.id
_entity.type
_entity.pdbx_description
1 polymer ?
#
loop_
_entity_poly.entity_id
_entity_poly.type
_entity_poly.pdbx_seq_one_letter_code
_entity_poly.pdbx_strand_id
1 'polypeptide(L)'
;MSDQWNDAFGVDAPPDCPPGGDRWARAVRLGALGRAAAARALIADLLADPATGAGVTALALATRASLTRQAGGHGYARADDGAALRVAVSAGAEESRWAAVARVDALVGLAADGLGIGDFAGSARLLERAAAESAGTVSTAARGNWVLDGRPALRLAWVRTELALYTGRSDAADLAARALELSAGAPSVRHRLKTALIAAAADAASGRVEAAAQTARNVAGDCAAAGLAPLEWAARSMLASFAADRNEQSRAAAAIQEKLIGLGMGFAPLAGSAHAARYA
;
A
#
# COMPACT_ATOMS: atom_id res chain seq x y z
N MET A 1 -15.07 -23.04 -1.17
CA MET A 1 -15.07 -21.75 -0.43
C MET A 1 -13.90 -20.95 -0.97
N SER A 2 -14.08 -19.68 -1.34
CA SER A 2 -12.95 -18.82 -1.75
C SER A 2 -12.03 -18.66 -0.54
N ASP A 3 -10.76 -18.99 -0.74
CA ASP A 3 -9.71 -18.78 0.26
C ASP A 3 -9.27 -17.31 0.21
N GLN A 4 -10.03 -16.45 0.89
CA GLN A 4 -9.82 -15.00 0.91
C GLN A 4 -8.43 -14.58 1.39
N TRP A 5 -7.75 -15.40 2.19
CA TRP A 5 -6.39 -15.14 2.65
C TRP A 5 -5.37 -15.42 1.55
N ASN A 6 -5.54 -16.53 0.84
CA ASN A 6 -4.72 -16.83 -0.33
C ASN A 6 -4.91 -15.76 -1.41
N ASP A 7 -6.16 -15.37 -1.68
CA ASP A 7 -6.48 -14.33 -2.65
C ASP A 7 -5.87 -12.95 -2.27
N ALA A 8 -5.87 -12.59 -0.99
CA ALA A 8 -5.37 -11.31 -0.50
C ALA A 8 -3.84 -11.28 -0.34
N PHE A 9 -3.27 -12.35 0.20
CA PHE A 9 -1.92 -12.38 0.75
C PHE A 9 -1.07 -13.57 0.27
N GLY A 10 -1.65 -14.55 -0.42
CA GLY A 10 -0.97 -15.76 -0.89
C GLY A 10 -0.62 -16.75 0.23
N VAL A 11 -1.29 -16.66 1.37
CA VAL A 11 -1.07 -17.52 2.55
C VAL A 11 -2.41 -17.94 3.14
N ASP A 12 -2.41 -18.98 3.96
CA ASP A 12 -3.56 -19.35 4.78
C ASP A 12 -3.79 -18.34 5.91
N ALA A 13 -5.00 -18.38 6.49
CA ALA A 13 -5.33 -17.60 7.67
C ALA A 13 -4.37 -17.92 8.83
N PRO A 14 -3.78 -16.92 9.50
CA PRO A 14 -3.03 -17.18 10.72
C PRO A 14 -3.95 -17.81 11.79
N PRO A 15 -3.48 -18.83 12.54
CA PRO A 15 -4.31 -19.54 13.50
C PRO A 15 -4.75 -18.66 14.69
N ASP A 16 -3.99 -17.61 14.97
CA ASP A 16 -4.23 -16.61 16.02
C ASP A 16 -4.93 -15.35 15.49
N CYS A 17 -5.56 -15.42 14.32
CA CYS A 17 -6.24 -14.28 13.73
C CYS A 17 -7.47 -13.85 14.57
N PRO A 18 -7.58 -12.56 14.96
CA PRO A 18 -8.73 -12.10 15.73
C PRO A 18 -10.04 -12.20 14.93
N PRO A 19 -11.19 -12.22 15.63
CA PRO A 19 -12.50 -12.20 14.98
C PRO A 19 -12.63 -11.12 13.91
N GLY A 20 -13.18 -11.50 12.75
CA GLY A 20 -13.34 -10.61 11.60
C GLY A 20 -12.17 -10.60 10.61
N GLY A 21 -11.05 -11.27 10.89
CA GLY A 21 -9.87 -11.29 10.02
C GLY A 21 -10.15 -11.78 8.59
N ASP A 22 -10.99 -12.80 8.47
CA ASP A 22 -11.51 -13.33 7.21
C ASP A 22 -12.16 -12.26 6.32
N ARG A 23 -13.12 -11.53 6.92
CA ARG A 23 -13.77 -10.39 6.27
C ARG A 23 -12.73 -9.33 5.90
N TRP A 24 -11.79 -9.00 6.79
CA TRP A 24 -10.74 -8.02 6.50
C TRP A 24 -9.88 -8.43 5.30
N ALA A 25 -9.41 -9.67 5.22
CA ALA A 25 -8.66 -10.19 4.07
C ALA A 25 -9.46 -10.06 2.77
N ARG A 26 -10.76 -10.36 2.80
CA ARG A 26 -11.66 -10.14 1.66
C ARG A 26 -11.76 -8.66 1.26
N ALA A 27 -11.85 -7.72 2.21
CA ALA A 27 -11.80 -6.28 1.92
C ALA A 27 -10.49 -5.87 1.24
N VAL A 28 -9.35 -6.38 1.72
CA VAL A 28 -8.04 -6.13 1.11
C VAL A 28 -8.00 -6.64 -0.34
N ARG A 29 -8.51 -7.84 -0.59
CA ARG A 29 -8.62 -8.40 -1.96
C ARG A 29 -9.50 -7.54 -2.86
N LEU A 30 -10.69 -7.14 -2.39
CA LEU A 30 -11.59 -6.27 -3.16
C LEU A 30 -10.93 -4.93 -3.48
N GLY A 31 -10.21 -4.35 -2.51
CA GLY A 31 -9.42 -3.14 -2.72
C GLY A 31 -8.32 -3.32 -3.76
N ALA A 32 -7.60 -4.44 -3.72
CA ALA A 32 -6.58 -4.79 -4.70
C ALA A 32 -7.12 -4.91 -6.14
N LEU A 33 -8.37 -5.36 -6.28
CA LEU A 33 -9.10 -5.45 -7.56
C LEU A 33 -9.69 -4.11 -8.03
N GLY A 34 -9.57 -3.05 -7.24
CA GLY A 34 -10.21 -1.76 -7.53
C GLY A 34 -11.71 -1.71 -7.19
N ARG A 35 -12.28 -2.75 -6.57
CA ARG A 35 -13.69 -2.79 -6.12
C ARG A 35 -13.87 -2.02 -4.81
N ALA A 36 -13.50 -0.74 -4.82
CA ALA A 36 -13.37 0.09 -3.63
C ALA A 36 -14.71 0.30 -2.90
N ALA A 37 -15.84 0.44 -3.60
CA ALA A 37 -17.16 0.52 -2.98
C ALA A 37 -17.47 -0.76 -2.16
N ALA A 38 -17.24 -1.93 -2.74
CA ALA A 38 -17.45 -3.21 -2.07
C ALA A 38 -16.51 -3.42 -0.88
N ALA A 39 -15.24 -3.04 -1.02
CA ALA A 39 -14.26 -3.08 0.07
C ALA A 39 -14.70 -2.16 1.23
N ARG A 40 -15.14 -0.93 0.94
CA ARG A 40 -15.61 0.01 1.98
C ARG A 40 -16.88 -0.46 2.67
N ALA A 41 -17.82 -1.07 1.94
CA ALA A 41 -19.03 -1.63 2.55
C ALA A 41 -18.67 -2.73 3.56
N LEU A 42 -17.81 -3.67 3.17
CA LEU A 42 -17.37 -4.73 4.06
C LEU A 42 -16.56 -4.20 5.26
N ILE A 43 -15.76 -3.15 5.06
CA ILE A 43 -15.09 -2.46 6.18
C ILE A 43 -16.11 -1.80 7.10
N ALA A 44 -17.16 -1.14 6.57
CA ALA A 44 -18.20 -0.54 7.40
C ALA A 44 -18.90 -1.59 8.27
N ASP A 45 -19.20 -2.77 7.71
CA ASP A 45 -19.77 -3.89 8.46
C ASP A 45 -18.84 -4.39 9.57
N LEU A 46 -17.52 -4.47 9.31
CA LEU A 46 -16.52 -4.82 10.33
C LEU A 46 -16.48 -3.80 11.46
N LEU A 47 -16.52 -2.50 11.14
CA LEU A 47 -16.45 -1.43 12.13
C LEU A 47 -17.74 -1.28 12.95
N ALA A 48 -18.88 -1.73 12.42
CA ALA A 48 -20.15 -1.73 13.12
C ALA A 48 -20.35 -2.96 14.01
N ASP A 49 -19.59 -4.03 13.78
CA ASP A 49 -19.73 -5.30 14.50
C ASP A 49 -18.88 -5.29 15.79
N PRO A 50 -19.51 -5.32 16.99
CA PRO A 50 -18.78 -5.32 18.26
C PRO A 50 -18.00 -6.61 18.52
N ALA A 51 -18.25 -7.68 17.75
CA ALA A 51 -17.50 -8.92 17.85
C ALA A 51 -16.15 -8.85 17.10
N THR A 52 -15.90 -7.82 16.28
CA THR A 52 -14.63 -7.68 15.57
C THR A 52 -13.48 -7.37 16.54
N GLY A 53 -12.38 -8.11 16.43
CA GLY A 53 -11.19 -7.89 17.26
C GLY A 53 -10.58 -6.50 17.06
N ALA A 54 -9.92 -5.96 18.09
CA ALA A 54 -9.38 -4.60 18.06
C ALA A 54 -8.27 -4.45 17.01
N GLY A 55 -7.39 -5.44 16.86
CA GLY A 55 -6.34 -5.47 15.84
C GLY A 55 -6.91 -5.48 14.43
N VAL A 56 -7.96 -6.27 14.19
CA VAL A 56 -8.66 -6.32 12.89
C VAL A 56 -9.40 -5.01 12.62
N THR A 57 -10.05 -4.42 13.62
CA THR A 57 -10.70 -3.11 13.53
C THR A 57 -9.71 -2.03 13.09
N ALA A 58 -8.53 -1.98 13.71
CA ALA A 58 -7.47 -1.04 13.34
C ALA A 58 -6.95 -1.29 11.90
N LEU A 59 -6.75 -2.55 11.51
CA LEU A 59 -6.34 -2.90 10.14
C LEU A 59 -7.41 -2.56 9.10
N ALA A 60 -8.70 -2.68 9.44
CA ALA A 60 -9.81 -2.31 8.57
C ALA A 60 -9.85 -0.78 8.35
N LEU A 61 -9.63 0.01 9.40
CA LEU A 61 -9.45 1.47 9.30
C LEU A 61 -8.26 1.84 8.40
N ALA A 62 -7.08 1.25 8.62
CA ALA A 62 -5.90 1.48 7.79
C ALA A 62 -6.11 1.05 6.32
N THR A 63 -6.92 0.00 6.10
CA THR A 63 -7.32 -0.43 4.75
C THR A 63 -8.21 0.62 4.08
N ARG A 64 -9.19 1.19 4.82
CA ARG A 64 -10.03 2.28 4.32
C ARG A 64 -9.22 3.52 4.00
N ALA A 65 -8.26 3.90 4.86
CA ALA A 65 -7.30 4.97 4.61
C ALA A 65 -6.51 4.73 3.32
N SER A 66 -5.97 3.52 3.13
CA SER A 66 -5.22 3.15 1.92
C SER A 66 -6.07 3.25 0.65
N LEU A 67 -7.37 2.92 0.69
CA LEU A 67 -8.26 3.06 -0.46
C LEU A 67 -8.49 4.53 -0.81
N THR A 68 -8.66 5.38 0.19
CA THR A 68 -8.81 6.83 0.03
C THR A 68 -7.52 7.48 -0.50
N ARG A 69 -6.35 7.08 0.02
CA ARG A 69 -5.04 7.54 -0.41
C ARG A 69 -4.73 7.23 -1.87
N GLN A 70 -5.02 6.00 -2.31
CA GLN A 70 -4.78 5.59 -3.70
C GLN A 70 -5.59 6.40 -4.71
N ALA A 71 -6.68 7.01 -4.25
CA ALA A 71 -7.48 7.94 -5.03
C ALA A 71 -7.07 9.42 -4.81
N GLY A 72 -5.92 9.70 -4.19
CA GLY A 72 -5.41 11.06 -3.95
C GLY A 72 -5.97 11.78 -2.72
N GLY A 73 -6.85 11.15 -1.94
CA GLY A 73 -7.52 11.74 -0.78
C GLY A 73 -6.67 11.77 0.50
N HIS A 74 -5.40 12.18 0.42
CA HIS A 74 -4.43 12.08 1.52
C HIS A 74 -4.90 12.74 2.83
N GLY A 75 -5.45 13.96 2.75
CA GLY A 75 -5.94 14.66 3.94
C GLY A 75 -7.04 13.91 4.70
N TYR A 76 -7.95 13.26 3.96
CA TYR A 76 -9.03 12.45 4.55
C TYR A 76 -8.53 11.10 5.09
N ALA A 77 -7.57 10.47 4.40
CA ALA A 77 -7.00 9.19 4.81
C ALA A 77 -6.32 9.25 6.19
N ARG A 78 -5.71 10.40 6.55
CA ARG A 78 -5.08 10.61 7.87
C ARG A 78 -6.04 10.42 9.04
N ALA A 79 -7.33 10.76 8.88
CA ALA A 79 -8.32 10.58 9.95
C ALA A 79 -8.51 9.09 10.27
N ASP A 80 -8.58 8.25 9.25
CA ASP A 80 -8.72 6.80 9.39
C ASP A 80 -7.45 6.17 9.96
N ASP A 81 -6.26 6.53 9.48
CA ASP A 81 -5.00 5.99 10.04
C ASP A 81 -4.77 6.48 11.49
N GLY A 82 -5.15 7.71 11.82
CA GLY A 82 -5.14 8.20 13.20
C GLY A 82 -6.09 7.42 14.11
N ALA A 83 -7.30 7.12 13.62
CA ALA A 83 -8.26 6.27 14.33
C ALA A 83 -7.75 4.83 14.49
N ALA A 84 -7.11 4.27 13.45
CA ALA A 84 -6.48 2.95 13.50
C ALA A 84 -5.42 2.88 14.60
N LEU A 85 -4.55 3.90 14.69
CA LEU A 85 -3.51 3.99 15.71
C LEU A 85 -4.12 4.03 17.12
N ARG A 86 -5.19 4.82 17.32
CA ARG A 86 -5.90 4.89 18.61
C ARG A 86 -6.46 3.52 19.02
N VAL A 87 -7.15 2.82 18.12
CA VAL A 87 -7.70 1.49 18.39
C VAL A 87 -6.59 0.49 18.72
N ALA A 88 -5.51 0.50 17.94
CA ALA A 88 -4.39 -0.42 18.12
C ALA A 88 -3.56 -0.18 19.40
N VAL A 89 -3.57 1.04 19.95
CA VAL A 89 -2.95 1.34 21.26
C VAL A 89 -3.83 0.85 22.41
N SER A 90 -5.15 0.87 22.25
CA SER A 90 -6.10 0.43 23.28
C SER A 90 -6.40 -1.08 23.26
N ALA A 91 -5.79 -1.84 22.34
CA ALA A 91 -6.01 -3.28 22.23
C ALA A 91 -5.45 -4.04 23.44
N GLY A 92 -6.15 -5.11 23.84
CA GLY A 92 -5.73 -5.99 24.93
C GLY A 92 -4.49 -6.83 24.61
N ALA A 93 -3.89 -7.44 25.65
CA ALA A 93 -2.65 -8.21 25.53
C ALA A 93 -2.76 -9.43 24.59
N GLU A 94 -3.93 -10.06 24.52
CA GLU A 94 -4.19 -11.24 23.66
C GLU A 94 -4.05 -10.92 22.16
N GLU A 95 -4.35 -9.68 21.76
CA GLU A 95 -4.20 -9.22 20.37
C GLU A 95 -2.89 -8.43 20.14
N SER A 96 -1.96 -8.44 21.09
CA SER A 96 -0.79 -7.56 21.12
C SER A 96 0.02 -7.55 19.82
N ARG A 97 0.17 -8.72 19.16
CA ARG A 97 0.88 -8.84 17.88
C ARG A 97 0.10 -8.22 16.72
N TRP A 98 -1.19 -8.49 16.61
CA TRP A 98 -2.06 -7.91 15.58
C TRP A 98 -2.20 -6.40 15.75
N ALA A 99 -2.33 -5.95 16.99
CA ALA A 99 -2.34 -4.54 17.36
C ALA A 99 -1.02 -3.86 16.99
N ALA A 100 0.13 -4.50 17.27
CA ALA A 100 1.44 -3.97 16.88
C ALA A 100 1.57 -3.78 15.37
N VAL A 101 1.16 -4.79 14.59
CA VAL A 101 1.15 -4.71 13.12
C VAL A 101 0.24 -3.59 12.64
N ALA A 102 -0.94 -3.43 13.25
CA ALA A 102 -1.86 -2.35 12.93
C ALA A 102 -1.27 -0.96 13.27
N ARG A 103 -0.52 -0.82 14.37
CA ARG A 103 0.20 0.42 14.71
C ARG A 103 1.23 0.76 13.65
N VAL A 104 2.04 -0.22 13.22
CA VAL A 104 3.04 -0.02 12.15
C VAL A 104 2.35 0.41 10.86
N ASP A 105 1.28 -0.27 10.46
CA ASP A 105 0.55 0.05 9.23
C ASP A 105 -0.09 1.44 9.27
N ALA A 106 -0.64 1.85 10.41
CA ALA A 106 -1.19 3.18 10.62
C ALA A 106 -0.12 4.28 10.59
N LEU A 107 1.04 4.06 11.21
CA LEU A 107 2.17 5.01 11.17
C LEU A 107 2.74 5.16 9.76
N VAL A 108 2.92 4.04 9.04
CA VAL A 108 3.34 4.02 7.64
C VAL A 108 2.29 4.71 6.76
N GLY A 109 1.00 4.49 7.04
CA GLY A 109 -0.11 5.15 6.35
C GLY A 109 -0.11 6.68 6.54
N LEU A 110 0.01 7.14 7.80
CA LEU A 110 0.15 8.56 8.13
C LEU A 110 1.36 9.20 7.46
N ALA A 111 2.48 8.49 7.38
CA ALA A 111 3.67 8.95 6.66
C ALA A 111 3.38 9.08 5.16
N ALA A 112 2.78 8.06 4.53
CA ALA A 112 2.43 8.11 3.11
C ALA A 112 1.44 9.25 2.78
N ASP A 113 0.51 9.56 3.67
CA ASP A 113 -0.35 10.74 3.52
C ASP A 113 0.40 12.05 3.72
N GLY A 114 1.36 12.09 4.65
CA GLY A 114 2.28 13.21 4.82
C GLY A 114 3.03 13.52 3.53
N LEU A 115 3.58 12.49 2.85
CA LEU A 115 4.21 12.65 1.54
C LEU A 115 3.25 13.27 0.52
N GLY A 116 2.02 12.77 0.46
CA GLY A 116 0.99 13.24 -0.48
C GLY A 116 0.54 14.69 -0.28
N ILE A 117 0.79 15.28 0.90
CA ILE A 117 0.51 16.69 1.21
C ILE A 117 1.78 17.54 1.39
N GLY A 118 2.97 16.99 1.14
CA GLY A 118 4.25 17.70 1.24
C GLY A 118 4.86 17.82 2.64
N ASP A 119 4.34 17.10 3.64
CA ASP A 119 4.93 17.03 5.00
C ASP A 119 6.04 15.97 5.07
N PHE A 120 7.18 16.23 4.41
CA PHE A 120 8.29 15.28 4.34
C PHE A 120 8.98 15.06 5.69
N ALA A 121 9.11 16.12 6.50
CA ALA A 121 9.74 16.03 7.82
C ALA A 121 8.87 15.23 8.81
N GLY A 122 7.56 15.45 8.82
CA GLY A 122 6.62 14.65 9.60
C GLY A 122 6.60 13.19 9.13
N SER A 123 6.65 12.97 7.81
CA SER A 123 6.73 11.63 7.23
C SER A 123 7.99 10.88 7.68
N ALA A 124 9.16 11.51 7.66
CA ALA A 124 10.41 10.92 8.13
C ALA A 124 10.30 10.45 9.60
N ARG A 125 9.80 11.33 10.48
CA ARG A 125 9.60 11.02 11.91
C ARG A 125 8.63 9.86 12.13
N LEU A 126 7.54 9.81 11.36
CA LEU A 126 6.57 8.72 11.44
C LEU A 126 7.18 7.38 10.99
N LEU A 127 8.02 7.37 9.94
CA LEU A 127 8.73 6.17 9.47
C LEU A 127 9.81 5.70 10.46
N GLU A 128 10.47 6.60 11.17
CA GLU A 128 11.39 6.25 12.26
C GLU A 128 10.64 5.57 13.40
N ARG A 129 9.49 6.12 13.82
CA ARG A 129 8.63 5.52 14.84
C ARG A 129 8.10 4.15 14.40
N ALA A 130 7.62 4.02 13.17
CA ALA A 130 7.15 2.75 12.62
C ALA A 130 8.25 1.67 12.64
N ALA A 131 9.49 2.05 12.39
CA ALA A 131 10.63 1.13 12.44
C ALA A 131 10.99 0.72 13.87
N ALA A 132 10.95 1.64 14.83
CA ALA A 132 11.16 1.33 16.24
C ALA A 132 10.09 0.36 16.77
N GLU A 133 8.81 0.59 16.43
CA GLU A 133 7.70 -0.33 16.75
C GLU A 133 7.91 -1.71 16.11
N SER A 134 8.36 -1.75 14.84
CA SER A 134 8.64 -3.02 14.16
C SER A 134 9.78 -3.79 14.81
N ALA A 135 10.86 -3.12 15.22
CA ALA A 135 12.00 -3.77 15.87
C ALA A 135 11.63 -4.39 17.23
N GLY A 136 10.72 -3.77 17.97
CA GLY A 136 10.26 -4.26 19.28
C GLY A 136 9.28 -5.45 19.22
N THR A 137 8.84 -5.86 18.02
CA THR A 137 7.73 -6.84 17.85
C THR A 137 8.15 -8.15 17.19
N VAL A 138 9.37 -8.23 16.65
CA VAL A 138 9.90 -9.45 16.03
C VAL A 138 10.35 -10.45 17.10
N SER A 139 9.52 -11.48 17.33
CA SER A 139 9.92 -12.66 18.09
C SER A 139 10.86 -13.53 17.25
N THR A 140 12.00 -13.92 17.82
CA THR A 140 13.06 -14.73 17.18
C THR A 140 12.67 -16.20 16.93
N ALA A 141 11.43 -16.61 17.23
CA ALA A 141 11.06 -18.02 17.36
C ALA A 141 10.38 -18.68 16.15
N ALA A 142 10.12 -18.00 15.04
CA ALA A 142 9.64 -18.66 13.82
C ALA A 142 10.02 -17.85 12.58
N ARG A 143 10.34 -18.52 11.47
CA ARG A 143 10.37 -17.87 10.16
C ARG A 143 9.02 -17.16 9.97
N GLY A 144 9.07 -15.82 9.87
CA GLY A 144 7.96 -14.93 10.21
C GLY A 144 6.69 -15.14 9.38
N ASN A 145 5.55 -14.91 10.01
CA ASN A 145 4.26 -14.90 9.33
C ASN A 145 4.26 -13.74 8.33
N TRP A 146 4.04 -14.01 7.05
CA TRP A 146 4.08 -12.97 6.01
C TRP A 146 3.15 -11.78 6.33
N VAL A 147 1.93 -12.03 6.82
CA VAL A 147 0.97 -10.96 7.11
C VAL A 147 1.46 -10.11 8.29
N LEU A 148 2.02 -10.73 9.32
CA LEU A 148 2.39 -10.03 10.55
C LEU A 148 3.80 -9.43 10.52
N ASP A 149 4.73 -10.02 9.79
CA ASP A 149 6.14 -9.63 9.83
C ASP A 149 6.59 -9.07 8.48
N GLY A 150 6.40 -9.82 7.39
CA GLY A 150 6.91 -9.46 6.07
C GLY A 150 6.17 -8.28 5.43
N ARG A 151 4.84 -8.27 5.49
CA ARG A 151 3.97 -7.23 4.92
C ARG A 151 4.24 -5.84 5.52
N PRO A 152 4.21 -5.62 6.85
CA PRO A 152 4.47 -4.29 7.41
C PRO A 152 5.90 -3.82 7.12
N ALA A 153 6.90 -4.72 7.18
CA ALA A 153 8.29 -4.38 6.83
C ALA A 153 8.42 -3.91 5.37
N LEU A 154 7.76 -4.60 4.44
CA LEU A 154 7.77 -4.23 3.03
C LEU A 154 7.04 -2.90 2.79
N ARG A 155 5.90 -2.66 3.44
CA ARG A 155 5.17 -1.38 3.36
C ARG A 155 6.00 -0.22 3.91
N LEU A 156 6.71 -0.43 5.01
CA LEU A 156 7.66 0.55 5.55
C LEU A 156 8.78 0.87 4.55
N ALA A 157 9.35 -0.16 3.90
CA ALA A 157 10.38 0.02 2.88
C ALA A 157 9.86 0.83 1.68
N TRP A 158 8.65 0.55 1.21
CA TRP A 158 8.02 1.32 0.13
C TRP A 158 7.95 2.81 0.44
N VAL A 159 7.39 3.19 1.59
CA VAL A 159 7.19 4.61 1.92
C VAL A 159 8.52 5.32 2.22
N ARG A 160 9.53 4.59 2.69
CA ARG A 160 10.91 5.11 2.78
C ARG A 160 11.52 5.41 1.41
N THR A 161 11.36 4.49 0.46
CA THR A 161 11.78 4.74 -0.93
C THR A 161 11.03 5.91 -1.53
N GLU A 162 9.71 5.97 -1.35
CA GLU A 162 8.88 7.09 -1.83
C GLU A 162 9.34 8.42 -1.21
N LEU A 163 9.61 8.49 0.10
CA LEU A 163 10.17 9.69 0.74
C LEU A 163 11.51 10.10 0.12
N ALA A 164 12.42 9.15 -0.10
CA ALA A 164 13.71 9.42 -0.74
C ALA A 164 13.54 9.99 -2.15
N LEU A 165 12.60 9.43 -2.94
CA LEU A 165 12.27 9.93 -4.27
C LEU A 165 11.68 11.35 -4.23
N TYR A 166 10.70 11.60 -3.36
CA TYR A 166 10.06 12.93 -3.23
C TYR A 166 11.03 14.03 -2.79
N THR A 167 12.08 13.65 -2.06
CA THR A 167 13.08 14.57 -1.51
C THR A 167 14.37 14.63 -2.33
N GLY A 168 14.45 13.90 -3.46
CA GLY A 168 15.63 13.87 -4.32
C GLY A 168 16.87 13.27 -3.65
N ARG A 169 16.70 12.39 -2.66
CA ARG A 169 17.83 11.73 -1.98
C ARG A 169 18.51 10.70 -2.88
N SER A 170 19.83 10.64 -2.83
CA SER A 170 20.65 9.74 -3.63
C SER A 170 20.50 8.26 -3.24
N ASP A 171 20.03 7.95 -2.03
CA ASP A 171 19.86 6.59 -1.53
C ASP A 171 18.54 5.93 -1.93
N ALA A 172 17.72 6.58 -2.76
CA ALA A 172 16.44 6.04 -3.23
C ALA A 172 16.58 4.69 -3.96
N ALA A 173 17.63 4.53 -4.77
CA ALA A 173 17.91 3.28 -5.49
C ALA A 173 18.27 2.13 -4.54
N ASP A 174 19.07 2.39 -3.51
CA ASP A 174 19.46 1.39 -2.51
C ASP A 174 18.26 0.96 -1.66
N LEU A 175 17.40 1.91 -1.28
CA LEU A 175 16.15 1.63 -0.58
C LEU A 175 15.20 0.77 -1.45
N ALA A 176 15.10 1.07 -2.75
CA ALA A 176 14.32 0.27 -3.69
C ALA A 176 14.87 -1.16 -3.85
N ALA A 177 16.19 -1.31 -3.96
CA ALA A 177 16.85 -2.62 -4.02
C ALA A 177 16.55 -3.44 -2.76
N ARG A 178 16.62 -2.82 -1.58
CA ARG A 178 16.26 -3.49 -0.31
C ARG A 178 14.79 -3.91 -0.28
N ALA A 179 13.88 -3.08 -0.81
CA ALA A 179 12.48 -3.46 -0.92
C ALA A 179 12.28 -4.66 -1.87
N LEU A 180 13.01 -4.72 -2.99
CA LEU A 180 13.01 -5.87 -3.90
C LEU A 180 13.46 -7.15 -3.19
N GLU A 181 14.57 -7.11 -2.44
CA GLU A 181 15.05 -8.23 -1.63
C GLU A 181 13.99 -8.73 -0.65
N LEU A 182 13.35 -7.81 0.09
CA LEU A 182 12.25 -8.14 1.00
C LEU A 182 11.06 -8.77 0.28
N SER A 183 10.78 -8.35 -0.96
CA SER A 183 9.66 -8.85 -1.74
C SER A 183 9.90 -10.20 -2.43
N ALA A 184 11.16 -10.64 -2.56
CA ALA A 184 11.49 -11.91 -3.22
C ALA A 184 10.83 -13.12 -2.52
N GLY A 185 10.72 -13.07 -1.19
CA GLY A 185 10.02 -14.07 -0.37
C GLY A 185 8.53 -13.80 -0.17
N ALA A 186 7.98 -12.73 -0.75
CA ALA A 186 6.58 -12.37 -0.53
C ALA A 186 5.65 -13.34 -1.30
N PRO A 187 4.73 -14.06 -0.65
CA PRO A 187 3.77 -14.93 -1.33
C PRO A 187 2.74 -14.15 -2.16
N SER A 188 2.42 -12.92 -1.76
CA SER A 188 1.43 -12.08 -2.45
C SER A 188 1.96 -11.48 -3.75
N VAL A 189 1.36 -11.88 -4.89
CA VAL A 189 1.63 -11.33 -6.24
C VAL A 189 1.53 -9.80 -6.24
N ARG A 190 0.48 -9.24 -5.65
CA ARG A 190 0.27 -7.79 -5.56
C ARG A 190 1.44 -7.07 -4.91
N HIS A 191 1.97 -7.61 -3.81
CA HIS A 191 3.07 -6.97 -3.10
C HIS A 191 4.35 -7.03 -3.93
N ARG A 192 4.65 -8.13 -4.62
CA ARG A 192 5.79 -8.21 -5.56
C ARG A 192 5.67 -7.17 -6.68
N LEU A 193 4.51 -7.07 -7.33
CA LEU A 193 4.27 -6.11 -8.41
C LEU A 193 4.35 -4.66 -7.95
N LYS A 194 3.81 -4.33 -6.76
CA LYS A 194 3.90 -2.97 -6.20
C LYS A 194 5.35 -2.60 -5.87
N THR A 195 6.14 -3.55 -5.35
CA THR A 195 7.58 -3.34 -5.14
C THR A 195 8.32 -3.10 -6.45
N ALA A 196 8.08 -3.92 -7.47
CA ALA A 196 8.69 -3.75 -8.79
C ALA A 196 8.36 -2.38 -9.40
N LEU A 197 7.14 -1.88 -9.22
CA LEU A 197 6.76 -0.55 -9.68
C LEU A 197 7.50 0.57 -8.93
N ILE A 198 7.70 0.44 -7.62
CA ILE A 198 8.50 1.41 -6.84
C ILE A 198 9.96 1.37 -7.28
N ALA A 199 10.52 0.20 -7.56
CA ALA A 199 11.86 0.08 -8.10
C ALA A 199 11.99 0.73 -9.48
N ALA A 200 11.00 0.58 -10.36
CA ALA A 200 10.96 1.29 -11.63
C ALA A 200 10.94 2.82 -11.45
N ALA A 201 10.23 3.34 -10.44
CA ALA A 201 10.27 4.77 -10.11
C ALA A 201 11.67 5.23 -9.69
N ALA A 202 12.38 4.42 -8.91
CA ALA A 202 13.76 4.72 -8.50
C ALA A 202 14.76 4.63 -9.65
N ASP A 203 14.59 3.67 -10.56
CA ASP A 203 15.37 3.59 -11.79
C ASP A 203 15.16 4.84 -12.66
N ALA A 204 13.91 5.28 -12.85
CA ALA A 204 13.59 6.48 -13.61
C ALA A 204 14.23 7.72 -12.99
N ALA A 205 14.10 7.90 -11.67
CA ALA A 205 14.71 9.02 -10.95
C ALA A 205 16.26 9.00 -10.98
N SER A 206 16.86 7.82 -11.20
CA SER A 206 18.31 7.66 -11.35
C SER A 206 18.78 7.77 -12.81
N GLY A 207 17.89 8.15 -13.75
CA GLY A 207 18.20 8.28 -15.17
C GLY A 207 18.18 6.97 -15.98
N ARG A 208 17.85 5.82 -15.37
CA ARG A 208 17.71 4.53 -16.07
C ARG A 208 16.31 4.38 -16.68
N VAL A 209 15.93 5.34 -17.53
CA VAL A 209 14.55 5.50 -18.03
C VAL A 209 14.09 4.30 -18.85
N GLU A 210 14.94 3.71 -19.70
CA GLU A 210 14.59 2.55 -20.52
C GLU A 210 14.32 1.31 -19.65
N ALA A 211 15.15 1.07 -18.62
CA ALA A 211 14.97 -0.02 -17.67
C ALA A 211 13.68 0.17 -16.85
N ALA A 212 13.44 1.39 -16.37
CA ALA A 212 12.20 1.75 -15.68
C ALA A 212 10.97 1.51 -16.57
N ALA A 213 11.02 1.91 -17.84
CA ALA A 213 9.93 1.69 -18.79
C ALA A 213 9.67 0.21 -19.04
N GLN A 214 10.72 -0.60 -19.20
CA GLN A 214 10.55 -2.04 -19.39
C GLN A 214 9.90 -2.70 -18.16
N THR A 215 10.39 -2.39 -16.95
CA THR A 215 9.83 -2.91 -15.72
C THR A 215 8.38 -2.48 -15.54
N ALA A 216 8.06 -1.21 -15.76
CA ALA A 216 6.69 -0.70 -15.63
C ALA A 216 5.72 -1.33 -16.66
N ARG A 217 6.18 -1.64 -17.89
CA ARG A 217 5.37 -2.38 -18.88
C ARG A 217 5.08 -3.81 -18.43
N ASN A 218 6.08 -4.52 -17.92
CA ASN A 218 5.90 -5.86 -17.38
C ASN A 218 4.89 -5.84 -16.22
N VAL A 219 5.05 -4.91 -15.27
CA VAL A 219 4.11 -4.73 -14.16
C VAL A 219 2.70 -4.44 -14.67
N ALA A 220 2.52 -3.58 -15.68
CA ALA A 220 1.21 -3.28 -16.24
C ALA A 220 0.56 -4.54 -16.85
N GLY A 221 1.30 -5.34 -17.61
CA GLY A 221 0.83 -6.61 -18.19
C GLY A 221 0.44 -7.62 -17.12
N ASP A 222 1.30 -7.83 -16.12
CA ASP A 222 1.05 -8.76 -15.02
C ASP A 222 -0.15 -8.33 -14.15
N CYS A 223 -0.31 -7.01 -13.93
CA CYS A 223 -1.47 -6.48 -13.23
C CYS A 223 -2.75 -6.70 -14.02
N ALA A 224 -2.73 -6.52 -15.34
CA ALA A 224 -3.88 -6.78 -16.20
C ALA A 224 -4.30 -8.26 -16.13
N ALA A 225 -3.32 -9.18 -16.22
CA ALA A 225 -3.56 -10.63 -16.10
C ALA A 225 -4.12 -11.01 -14.72
N ALA A 226 -3.66 -10.38 -13.64
CA ALA A 226 -4.11 -10.63 -12.28
C ALA A 226 -5.39 -9.84 -11.87
N GLY A 227 -5.91 -8.96 -12.75
CA GLY A 227 -7.04 -8.09 -12.47
C GLY A 227 -6.76 -6.98 -11.44
N LEU A 228 -5.50 -6.63 -11.21
CA LEU A 228 -5.05 -5.61 -10.24
C LEU A 228 -5.15 -4.20 -10.83
N ALA A 229 -6.37 -3.80 -11.21
CA ALA A 229 -6.63 -2.57 -11.96
C ALA A 229 -6.03 -1.28 -11.34
N PRO A 230 -6.04 -1.06 -10.00
CA PRO A 230 -5.39 0.12 -9.42
C PRO A 230 -3.88 0.17 -9.66
N LEU A 231 -3.21 -0.99 -9.64
CA LEU A 231 -1.76 -1.05 -9.84
C LEU A 231 -1.39 -1.01 -11.33
N GLU A 232 -2.24 -1.58 -12.18
CA GLU A 232 -2.15 -1.39 -13.63
C GLU A 232 -2.24 0.09 -14.00
N TRP A 233 -3.25 0.80 -13.47
CA TRP A 233 -3.38 2.24 -13.64
C TRP A 233 -2.11 2.98 -13.23
N ALA A 234 -1.58 2.70 -12.03
CA ALA A 234 -0.36 3.35 -11.55
C ALA A 234 0.85 3.09 -12.48
N ALA A 235 1.02 1.88 -12.99
CA ALA A 235 2.09 1.53 -13.92
C ALA A 235 1.95 2.26 -15.28
N ARG A 236 0.72 2.32 -15.81
CA ARG A 236 0.41 3.04 -17.06
C ARG A 236 0.59 4.55 -16.89
N SER A 237 0.17 5.13 -15.77
CA SER A 237 0.39 6.54 -15.44
C SER A 237 1.88 6.90 -15.30
N MET A 238 2.68 6.00 -14.72
CA MET A 238 4.13 6.15 -14.68
C MET A 238 4.72 6.17 -16.10
N LEU A 239 4.38 5.20 -16.94
CA LEU A 239 4.82 5.15 -18.34
C LEU A 239 4.41 6.39 -19.13
N ALA A 240 3.21 6.92 -18.90
CA ALA A 240 2.73 8.15 -19.54
C ALA A 240 3.59 9.40 -19.21
N SER A 241 4.43 9.32 -18.17
CA SER A 241 5.31 10.41 -17.75
C SER A 241 6.62 10.47 -18.53
N PHE A 242 7.16 9.34 -19.00
CA PHE A 242 8.51 9.29 -19.59
C PHE A 242 8.70 8.29 -20.76
N ALA A 243 7.76 7.38 -21.02
CA ALA A 243 7.92 6.39 -22.09
C ALA A 243 7.71 7.01 -23.49
N ALA A 244 8.37 6.44 -24.51
CA ALA A 244 8.24 6.88 -25.89
C ALA A 244 6.78 6.85 -26.40
N ASP A 245 6.01 5.86 -25.96
CA ASP A 245 4.60 5.63 -26.25
C ASP A 245 3.65 6.33 -25.25
N ARG A 246 4.10 7.39 -24.55
CA ARG A 246 3.37 8.08 -23.48
C ARG A 246 1.91 8.43 -23.78
N ASN A 247 1.58 8.78 -25.03
CA ASN A 247 0.20 9.12 -25.41
C ASN A 247 -0.73 7.91 -25.39
N GLU A 248 -0.24 6.73 -25.79
CA GLU A 248 -0.99 5.48 -25.69
C GLU A 248 -1.17 5.07 -24.23
N GLN A 249 -0.09 5.15 -23.45
CA GLN A 249 -0.09 4.83 -22.02
C GLN A 249 -1.04 5.74 -21.25
N SER A 250 -1.09 7.03 -21.60
CA SER A 250 -2.04 8.00 -21.02
C SER A 250 -3.50 7.62 -21.33
N ARG A 251 -3.83 7.25 -22.57
CA ARG A 251 -5.19 6.79 -22.93
C ARG A 251 -5.58 5.51 -22.19
N ALA A 252 -4.67 4.54 -22.11
CA ALA A 252 -4.90 3.31 -21.36
C ALA A 252 -5.13 3.58 -19.86
N ALA A 253 -4.31 4.44 -19.25
CA ALA A 253 -4.50 4.87 -17.87
C ALA A 253 -5.85 5.55 -17.66
N ALA A 254 -6.27 6.44 -18.56
CA ALA A 254 -7.56 7.13 -18.47
C ALA A 254 -8.75 6.14 -18.52
N ALA A 255 -8.70 5.13 -19.40
CA ALA A 255 -9.75 4.12 -19.49
C ALA A 255 -9.85 3.25 -18.21
N ILE A 256 -8.71 2.88 -17.62
CA ILE A 256 -8.69 2.15 -16.34
C ILE A 256 -9.24 3.06 -15.22
N GLN A 257 -8.85 4.34 -15.21
CA GLN A 257 -9.32 5.30 -14.22
C GLN A 257 -10.85 5.44 -14.23
N GLU A 258 -11.47 5.54 -15.41
CA GLU A 258 -12.93 5.60 -15.57
C GLU A 258 -13.61 4.35 -14.98
N LYS A 259 -13.08 3.16 -15.28
CA LYS A 259 -13.56 1.90 -14.68
C LYS A 259 -13.43 1.92 -13.15
N LEU A 260 -12.30 2.37 -12.62
CA LEU A 260 -12.06 2.46 -11.18
C LEU A 260 -13.02 3.45 -10.49
N ILE A 261 -13.35 4.57 -11.13
CA ILE A 261 -14.38 5.52 -10.65
C ILE A 261 -15.73 4.81 -10.53
N GLY A 262 -16.15 4.07 -11.56
CA GLY A 262 -17.37 3.27 -11.53
C GLY A 262 -17.40 2.19 -10.44
N LEU A 263 -16.23 1.74 -9.98
CA LEU A 263 -16.07 0.79 -8.88
C LEU A 263 -15.88 1.46 -7.51
N GLY A 264 -16.01 2.78 -7.43
CA GLY A 264 -15.99 3.57 -6.21
C GLY A 264 -14.64 4.18 -5.84
N MET A 265 -13.65 4.24 -6.74
CA MET A 265 -12.41 5.00 -6.52
C MET A 265 -12.57 6.44 -7.04
N GLY A 266 -13.11 7.33 -6.20
CA GLY A 266 -13.24 8.75 -6.52
C GLY A 266 -11.89 9.46 -6.49
N PHE A 267 -11.20 9.53 -7.63
CA PHE A 267 -9.91 10.21 -7.76
C PHE A 267 -10.04 11.71 -7.49
N ALA A 268 -9.28 12.20 -6.52
CA ALA A 268 -9.06 13.60 -6.22
C ALA A 268 -7.71 14.05 -6.81
N PRO A 269 -7.64 15.25 -7.43
CA PRO A 269 -6.37 15.84 -7.79
C PRO A 269 -5.50 16.06 -6.53
N LEU A 270 -4.20 15.76 -6.61
CA LEU A 270 -3.26 16.17 -5.57
C LEU A 270 -3.22 17.70 -5.54
N ALA A 271 -3.39 18.30 -4.35
CA ALA A 271 -3.26 19.75 -4.18
C ALA A 271 -1.89 20.21 -4.72
N GLY A 272 -1.89 21.12 -5.69
CA GLY A 272 -0.67 21.64 -6.35
C GLY A 272 -0.39 21.14 -7.78
N SER A 273 -1.37 20.58 -8.49
CA SER A 273 -1.19 20.12 -9.88
C SER A 273 -1.09 21.26 -10.91
N ALA A 274 0.09 21.87 -11.02
CA ALA A 274 0.58 22.36 -12.31
C ALA A 274 1.40 21.22 -12.96
N HIS A 275 0.89 20.73 -14.08
CA HIS A 275 1.40 19.62 -14.88
C HIS A 275 2.77 20.00 -15.49
N ALA A 276 3.90 19.43 -15.03
CA ALA A 276 5.12 19.28 -15.85
C ALA A 276 6.29 18.52 -15.18
N ALA A 277 6.50 18.62 -13.87
CA ALA A 277 7.78 18.21 -13.28
C ALA A 277 7.61 17.19 -12.13
N ARG A 278 7.11 15.99 -12.42
CA ARG A 278 6.94 14.95 -11.38
C ARG A 278 7.96 13.81 -11.44
N TYR A 279 8.80 13.73 -12.47
CA TYR A 279 9.88 12.73 -12.59
C TYR A 279 11.03 13.23 -13.49
N ALA A 280 11.31 14.54 -13.50
CA ALA A 280 12.46 15.12 -14.18
C ALA A 280 13.52 15.52 -13.14
#